data_AF-A0A838K3V1-F1
#
_entry.id   AF-A0A838K3V1-F1
#
_cell.length_a   1.000
_cell.length_b   1.000
_cell.length_c   1.000
_cell.angle_alpha   90.00
_cell.angle_beta   90.00
_cell.angle_gamma   90.00
#
_symmetry.space_group_name_H-M   'P 1'
#
loop_
_entity.id
_entity.type
_entity.pdbx_description
1 polymer ?
#
loop_
_entity_poly.entity_id
_entity_poly.type
_entity_poly.pdbx_seq_one_letter_code
_entity_poly.pdbx_strand_id
1 'polypeptide(L)' 'MVRDIEGTRDQLAQTIDSLVDRTNPKNVARRTLDNVKAAFVNPDGSPRLDQIAKAGGAVVGVIAVVVVLRRVVGN' A
#
# COMPACT_ATOMS: atom_id res chain seq x y z
N MET A 1 -35.68 1.23 31.97
CA MET A 1 -34.50 0.60 32.60
C MET A 1 -33.90 -0.51 31.73
N VAL A 2 -34.61 -1.58 31.33
CA VAL A 2 -34.06 -2.59 30.37
C VAL A 2 -34.40 -2.26 28.91
N ARG A 3 -35.58 -1.69 28.62
CA ARG A 3 -36.06 -1.40 27.25
C ARG A 3 -35.29 -0.29 26.53
N ASP A 4 -34.57 0.56 27.27
CA ASP A 4 -33.81 1.68 26.72
C ASP A 4 -32.44 1.25 26.14
N ILE A 5 -31.95 0.08 26.56
CA ILE A 5 -30.66 -0.49 26.10
C ILE A 5 -30.82 -1.17 24.73
N GLU A 6 -31.98 -1.78 24.47
CA GLU A 6 -32.28 -2.45 23.20
C GLU A 6 -32.37 -1.45 22.04
N GLY A 7 -33.10 -0.35 22.21
CA GLY A 7 -33.22 0.68 21.17
C GLY A 7 -31.90 1.40 20.86
N THR A 8 -31.02 1.53 21.86
CA THR A 8 -29.69 2.13 21.67
C THR A 8 -28.76 1.19 20.89
N ARG A 9 -28.86 -0.13 21.07
CA ARG A 9 -28.05 -1.13 20.33
C ARG A 9 -28.33 -1.13 18.84
N ASP A 10 -29.60 -1.01 18.45
CA ASP A 10 -29.98 -0.96 17.03
C ASP A 10 -29.40 0.28 16.33
N GLN A 11 -29.35 1.41 17.04
CA GLN A 11 -28.77 2.65 16.52
C GLN A 11 -27.24 2.60 16.41
N LEU A 12 -26.56 1.88 17.33
CA LEU A 12 -25.11 1.64 17.23
C LEU A 12 -24.75 0.64 16.13
N ALA A 13 -25.52 -0.43 15.94
CA ALA A 13 -25.30 -1.39 14.86
C ALA A 13 -25.37 -0.72 13.48
N GLN A 14 -26.36 0.16 13.29
CA GLN A 14 -26.51 0.95 12.07
C GLN A 14 -25.39 2.00 11.88
N THR A 15 -24.88 2.57 12.97
CA THR A 15 -23.77 3.53 12.93
C THR A 15 -22.43 2.85 12.62
N ILE A 16 -22.20 1.64 13.13
CA ILE A 16 -20.98 0.85 12.85
C ILE A 16 -20.94 0.44 11.38
N ASP A 17 -22.04 -0.05 10.81
CA ASP A 17 -22.12 -0.44 9.41
C ASP A 17 -21.78 0.73 8.47
N SER A 18 -22.22 1.95 8.82
CA SER A 18 -21.90 3.16 8.06
C SER A 18 -20.46 3.67 8.24
N LEU A 19 -19.75 3.29 9.30
CA LEU A 19 -18.34 3.64 9.52
C LEU A 19 -17.38 2.67 8.79
N VAL A 20 -17.79 1.42 8.66
CA VAL A 20 -17.10 0.40 7.85
C VAL A 20 -17.11 0.79 6.38
N ASP A 21 -18.24 1.30 5.88
CA ASP A 21 -18.38 1.64 4.45
C ASP A 21 -17.70 2.96 4.06
N ARG A 22 -17.58 3.92 4.99
CA ARG A 22 -16.93 5.22 4.74
C ARG A 22 -15.39 5.17 4.86
N THR A 23 -14.87 4.10 5.46
CA THR A 23 -13.46 3.72 5.35
C THR A 23 -13.30 2.74 4.20
N ASN A 24 -13.93 2.98 3.04
CA ASN A 24 -13.86 2.07 1.90
C ASN A 24 -12.40 1.76 1.57
N PRO A 25 -11.89 0.56 1.91
CA PRO A 25 -10.47 0.23 1.77
C PRO A 25 -10.06 0.30 0.29
N LYS A 26 -11.00 0.24 -0.65
CA LYS A 26 -10.74 0.43 -2.07
C LYS A 26 -10.21 1.83 -2.38
N ASN A 27 -10.64 2.87 -1.68
CA ASN A 27 -10.14 4.24 -1.92
C ASN A 27 -8.74 4.42 -1.35
N VAL A 28 -8.44 3.79 -0.21
CA VAL A 28 -7.10 3.76 0.37
C VAL A 28 -6.14 2.96 -0.51
N ALA A 29 -6.57 1.79 -0.99
CA ALA A 29 -5.82 0.96 -1.92
C ALA A 29 -5.55 1.67 -3.25
N ARG A 30 -6.57 2.33 -3.83
CA ARG A 30 -6.41 3.13 -5.06
C ARG A 30 -5.42 4.28 -4.88
N ARG A 31 -5.55 5.08 -3.81
CA ARG A 31 -4.59 6.16 -3.51
C ARG A 31 -3.17 5.64 -3.31
N THR A 32 -3.02 4.48 -2.67
CA THR A 32 -1.71 3.84 -2.50
C THR A 32 -1.12 3.44 -3.85
N LEU A 33 -1.91 2.81 -4.72
CA LEU A 33 -1.47 2.44 -6.07
C LEU A 33 -1.14 3.66 -6.93
N ASP A 34 -1.92 4.72 -6.83
CA ASP A 34 -1.69 5.96 -7.56
C ASP A 34 -0.40 6.64 -7.10
N ASN A 35 -0.13 6.64 -5.79
CA ASN A 35 1.13 7.13 -5.22
C ASN A 35 2.34 6.29 -5.71
N VAL A 36 2.19 4.96 -5.76
CA VAL A 36 3.24 4.07 -6.30
C VAL A 36 3.46 4.35 -7.79
N LYS A 37 2.39 4.47 -8.59
CA LYS A 37 2.49 4.79 -10.02
C LYS A 37 3.10 6.16 -10.27
N ALA A 38 2.77 7.17 -9.49
CA ALA A 38 3.33 8.52 -9.62
C ALA A 38 4.85 8.58 -9.41
N ALA A 39 5.42 7.61 -8.67
CA ALA A 39 6.88 7.49 -8.57
C ALA A 39 7.51 7.07 -9.91
N PHE A 40 6.83 6.24 -10.70
CA PHE A 40 7.39 5.63 -11.92
C PHE A 40 6.77 6.14 -13.22
N VAL A 41 5.73 6.97 -13.18
CA VAL A 41 5.00 7.47 -14.35
C VAL A 41 4.80 8.98 -14.22
N ASN A 42 5.06 9.71 -15.30
CA ASN A 42 4.88 11.15 -15.38
C ASN A 42 3.38 11.52 -15.48
N PRO A 43 3.02 12.80 -15.24
CA PRO A 43 1.63 13.27 -15.38
C PRO A 43 1.03 13.08 -16.78
N ASP A 44 1.87 12.98 -17.82
CA ASP A 44 1.49 12.71 -19.21
C ASP A 44 1.31 11.21 -19.52
N GLY A 45 1.53 10.33 -18.54
CA GLY A 45 1.45 8.87 -18.70
C GLY A 45 2.74 8.21 -19.20
N SER A 46 3.80 8.97 -19.47
CA SER A 46 5.08 8.40 -19.90
C SER A 46 5.84 7.75 -18.74
N PRO A 47 6.50 6.59 -18.95
CA PRO A 47 7.35 5.97 -17.93
C PRO A 47 8.53 6.89 -17.54
N ARG A 48 8.76 7.03 -16.24
CA ARG A 48 9.94 7.73 -15.69
C ARG A 48 11.17 6.85 -15.77
N LEU A 49 11.73 6.75 -16.98
CA LEU A 49 12.89 5.89 -17.26
C LEU A 49 14.07 6.13 -16.30
N ASP A 50 14.32 7.38 -15.89
CA ASP A 50 15.35 7.70 -14.89
C ASP A 50 15.07 7.05 -13.51
N GLN A 51 13.83 7.14 -13.01
CA GLN A 51 13.47 6.55 -11.71
C GLN A 51 13.42 5.02 -11.78
N ILE A 52 12.93 4.47 -12.88
CA ILE A 52 12.91 3.03 -13.14
C ILE A 52 14.34 2.49 -13.21
N ALA A 53 15.25 3.17 -13.92
CA ALA A 53 16.66 2.79 -14.00
C ALA A 53 17.35 2.85 -12.64
N LYS A 54 17.08 3.88 -11.82
CA LYS A 54 17.60 3.98 -10.45
C LYS A 54 17.12 2.84 -9.55
N ALA A 55 15.82 2.54 -9.57
CA ALA A 55 15.26 1.43 -8.81
C ALA A 55 15.82 0.08 -9.26
N GLY A 56 15.91 -0.15 -10.57
CA GLY A 56 16.51 -1.35 -11.14
C GLY A 56 17.99 -1.50 -10.77
N GLY A 57 18.75 -0.41 -10.86
CA GLY A 57 20.17 -0.37 -10.46
C GLY A 57 20.37 -0.70 -8.98
N ALA A 58 19.50 -0.20 -8.10
CA ALA A 58 19.55 -0.52 -6.68
C ALA A 58 19.30 -2.02 -6.42
N VAL A 59 18.30 -2.61 -7.06
CA VAL A 59 17.99 -4.05 -6.95
C VAL A 59 19.16 -4.89 -7.44
N VAL A 60 19.71 -4.57 -8.62
CA VAL A 60 20.87 -5.27 -9.18
C VAL A 60 22.08 -5.15 -8.25
N GLY A 61 22.34 -3.97 -7.68
CA GLY A 61 23.41 -3.74 -6.72
C GLY A 61 23.28 -4.59 -5.47
N VAL A 62 22.08 -4.66 -4.88
CA VAL A 62 21.81 -5.52 -3.70
C VAL A 62 22.03 -6.99 -4.04
N ILE A 63 21.53 -7.46 -5.19
CA ILE A 63 21.73 -8.84 -5.63
C ILE A 63 23.23 -9.13 -5.79
N ALA A 64 23.99 -8.24 -6.43
CA ALA A 64 25.43 -8.40 -6.61
C ALA A 64 26.15 -8.51 -5.26
N VAL A 65 25.83 -7.66 -4.29
CA VAL A 65 26.40 -7.71 -2.93
C VAL A 65 26.07 -9.06 -2.27
N VAL A 66 24.81 -9.50 -2.31
CA VAL A 66 24.40 -10.79 -1.73
C VAL A 66 25.15 -11.97 -2.37
N VAL A 67 25.32 -11.96 -3.70
CA VAL A 67 26.06 -13.01 -4.42
C VAL A 67 27.52 -13.03 -4.00
N VAL A 68 28.17 -11.87 -3.90
CA VAL A 68 29.56 -11.75 -3.45
C VAL A 68 29.70 -12.27 -2.01
N LEU A 69 28.80 -11.86 -1.11
CA LEU A 69 28.81 -12.34 0.28
C LEU A 69 28.62 -13.85 0.36
N ARG A 70 27.68 -14.42 -0.42
CA ARG A 70 27.50 -15.88 -0.50
C ARG A 70 28.75 -16.59 -1.02
N ARG A 71 29.43 -16.00 -2.01
CA ARG A 71 30.68 -16.55 -2.58
C ARG A 71 31.81 -16.54 -1.56
N VAL A 72 31.92 -15.49 -0.74
CA VAL A 72 33.00 -15.32 0.25
C VAL A 72 32.76 -16.17 1.49
N VAL A 73 31.51 -16.23 1.99
CA VAL A 73 31.15 -16.99 3.20
C VAL A 73 31.00 -18.49 2.93
N GLY A 74 30.58 -18.86 1.71
CA GLY A 74 30.41 -20.25 1.30
C GLY A 74 31.65 -20.92 0.71
N ASN A 75 32.81 -20.25 0.76
CA ASN A 75 34.12 -20.79 0.35
C ASN A 75 34.96 -21.17 1.57
#